data_AF-A0A2K3K6Z6-F1
#
_entry.id   AF-A0A2K3K6Z6-F1
#
_cell.length_a   1.000
_cell.length_b   1.000
_cell.length_c   1.000
_cell.angle_alpha   90.00
_cell.angle_beta   90.00
_cell.angle_gamma   90.00
#
_symmetry.space_group_name_H-M   'P 1'
#
loop_
_entity.id
_entity.type
_entity.pdbx_description
1 polymer ?
#
loop_
_entity_poly.entity_id
_entity_poly.type
_entity_poly.pdbx_seq_one_letter_code
_entity_poly.pdbx_strand_id
1 'polypeptide(L)'
;METYYCDLIDVTPLGNFVTMLFSNQKFGEVDPKFIRDFGHELPGQWRIMDYRFEHHVVTYNKDEIHPLLTDGWTKMREVFDLHKNEEIHFAYHGEGLFGITASRRFESEEQIPNYHSRYTRGNCARFQVELTRENIRNPYLSIWDLFAIFVRNCNVNVITACCDNGTKTDLQI
;
A
#
# COMPACT_ATOMS: atom_id res chain seq x y z
N MET A 1 -18.70 22.21 -11.63
CA MET A 1 -17.98 23.22 -10.81
C MET A 1 -16.56 22.69 -10.68
N GLU A 2 -15.55 23.44 -11.07
CA GLU A 2 -14.15 23.03 -10.87
C GLU A 2 -13.84 23.12 -9.37
N THR A 3 -13.22 22.07 -8.80
CA THR A 3 -12.82 22.02 -7.38
C THR A 3 -11.32 22.26 -7.32
N TYR A 4 -10.89 23.28 -6.58
CA TYR A 4 -9.47 23.63 -6.41
C TYR A 4 -8.92 23.07 -5.09
N TYR A 5 -7.62 22.88 -4.99
CA TYR A 5 -6.97 22.39 -3.77
C TYR A 5 -7.14 23.34 -2.58
N CYS A 6 -7.13 24.66 -2.81
CA CYS A 6 -7.40 25.64 -1.75
C CYS A 6 -8.78 25.43 -1.13
N ASP A 7 -9.77 25.02 -1.93
CA ASP A 7 -11.12 24.71 -1.45
C ASP A 7 -11.11 23.47 -0.55
N LEU A 8 -10.14 22.55 -0.72
CA LEU A 8 -9.96 21.39 0.15
C LEU A 8 -9.30 21.73 1.49
N ILE A 9 -8.45 22.76 1.55
CA ILE A 9 -7.78 23.16 2.79
C ILE A 9 -8.80 23.73 3.80
N ASP A 10 -9.79 24.45 3.31
CA ASP A 10 -10.82 25.09 4.15
C ASP A 10 -11.93 24.13 4.58
N VAL A 11 -11.97 22.91 4.02
CA VAL A 11 -12.96 21.87 4.32
C VAL A 11 -12.33 20.81 5.20
N THR A 12 -12.99 20.48 6.32
CA THR A 12 -12.55 19.39 7.19
C THR A 12 -12.59 18.06 6.41
N PRO A 13 -11.47 17.34 6.27
CA PRO A 13 -11.45 16.03 5.63
C PRO A 13 -12.37 15.04 6.36
N LEU A 14 -13.04 14.17 5.60
CA LEU A 14 -13.85 13.08 6.14
C LEU A 14 -12.97 12.00 6.78
N GLY A 15 -11.81 11.74 6.18
CA GLY A 15 -10.85 10.76 6.66
C GLY A 15 -9.43 11.07 6.19
N ASN A 16 -8.46 10.35 6.73
CA ASN A 16 -7.06 10.45 6.32
C ASN A 16 -6.35 9.11 6.47
N PHE A 17 -5.27 8.95 5.72
CA PHE A 17 -4.32 7.85 5.91
C PHE A 17 -2.95 8.26 5.37
N VAL A 18 -1.92 7.53 5.77
CA VAL A 18 -0.53 7.74 5.35
C VAL A 18 -0.07 6.54 4.55
N THR A 19 0.44 6.75 3.35
CA THR A 19 0.98 5.67 2.52
C THR A 19 2.43 5.90 2.14
N MET A 20 3.09 4.86 1.63
CA MET A 20 4.47 4.91 1.19
C MET A 20 4.55 4.82 -0.34
N LEU A 21 5.21 5.80 -0.95
CA LEU A 21 5.66 5.75 -2.33
C LEU A 21 7.10 5.23 -2.33
N PHE A 22 7.31 4.01 -2.83
CA PHE A 22 8.65 3.46 -3.02
C PHE A 22 8.95 3.20 -4.49
N SER A 23 10.14 3.59 -4.95
CA SER A 23 10.53 3.46 -6.36
C SER A 23 10.57 2.03 -6.92
N ASN A 24 10.68 1.02 -6.06
CA ASN A 24 10.67 -0.41 -6.43
C ASN A 24 9.29 -1.06 -6.29
N GLN A 25 8.25 -0.31 -5.90
CA GLN A 25 6.90 -0.79 -5.68
C GLN A 25 5.95 -0.14 -6.71
N LYS A 26 5.23 -0.96 -7.47
CA LYS A 26 4.38 -0.48 -8.57
C LYS A 26 2.96 -0.09 -8.15
N PHE A 27 2.68 -0.16 -6.85
CA PHE A 27 1.38 0.12 -6.25
C PHE A 27 1.56 0.83 -4.91
N GLY A 28 0.53 1.54 -4.46
CA GLY A 28 0.45 2.13 -3.13
C GLY A 28 -0.43 1.29 -2.23
N GLU A 29 -0.02 1.08 -0.98
CA GLU A 29 -0.83 0.36 0.01
C GLU A 29 -1.70 1.36 0.79
N VAL A 30 -2.98 1.06 0.92
CA VAL A 30 -3.93 1.87 1.68
C VAL A 30 -4.14 1.26 3.06
N ASP A 31 -4.42 2.08 4.06
CA ASP A 31 -4.75 1.58 5.40
C ASP A 31 -6.07 0.77 5.35
N PRO A 32 -6.08 -0.53 5.70
CA PRO A 32 -7.30 -1.31 5.78
C PRO A 32 -8.33 -0.73 6.77
N LYS A 33 -7.90 0.03 7.78
CA LYS A 33 -8.81 0.75 8.67
C LYS A 33 -9.57 1.84 7.92
N PHE A 34 -8.87 2.64 7.11
CA PHE A 34 -9.50 3.65 6.28
C PHE A 34 -10.54 3.01 5.33
N ILE A 35 -10.23 1.85 4.76
CA ILE A 35 -11.17 1.11 3.90
C ILE A 35 -12.37 0.57 4.67
N ARG A 36 -12.24 0.14 5.93
CA ARG A 36 -13.41 -0.24 6.74
C ARG A 36 -14.36 0.93 6.97
N ASP A 37 -13.80 2.13 7.17
CA ASP A 37 -14.59 3.32 7.51
C ASP A 37 -15.28 3.91 6.26
N PHE A 38 -14.59 3.96 5.10
CA PHE A 38 -15.06 4.65 3.89
C PHE A 38 -15.23 3.75 2.65
N GLY A 39 -14.80 2.49 2.67
CA GLY A 39 -14.71 1.62 1.49
C GLY A 39 -16.02 1.42 0.73
N HIS A 40 -17.15 1.48 1.43
CA HIS A 40 -18.49 1.34 0.87
C HIS A 40 -18.85 2.47 -0.13
N GLU A 41 -18.29 3.67 0.04
CA GLU A 41 -18.54 4.83 -0.83
C GLU A 41 -17.38 5.14 -1.79
N LEU A 42 -16.19 4.60 -1.54
CA LEU A 42 -15.01 4.88 -2.37
C LEU A 42 -15.21 4.33 -3.79
N PRO A 43 -15.08 5.13 -4.86
CA PRO A 43 -15.13 4.63 -6.23
C PRO A 43 -13.88 3.79 -6.58
N GLY A 44 -13.92 3.09 -7.72
CA GLY A 44 -12.77 2.33 -8.23
C GLY A 44 -11.64 3.21 -8.79
N GLN A 45 -11.90 4.50 -9.02
CA GLN A 45 -10.91 5.49 -9.45
C GLN A 45 -10.90 6.65 -8.48
N TRP A 46 -9.72 7.00 -7.97
CA TRP A 46 -9.54 8.09 -7.01
C TRP A 46 -8.87 9.26 -7.71
N ARG A 47 -9.40 10.45 -7.47
CA ARG A 47 -8.84 11.71 -7.94
C ARG A 47 -7.96 12.29 -6.85
N ILE A 48 -6.68 12.44 -7.15
CA ILE A 48 -5.69 13.01 -6.24
C ILE A 48 -5.36 14.43 -6.70
N MET A 49 -5.25 15.34 -5.74
CA MET A 49 -4.84 16.73 -5.92
C MET A 49 -3.73 17.13 -4.98
N ASP A 50 -2.87 18.05 -5.42
CA ASP A 50 -1.88 18.73 -4.59
C ASP A 50 -2.10 20.25 -4.60
N TYR A 51 -1.26 20.97 -3.84
CA TYR A 51 -1.29 22.43 -3.73
C TYR A 51 -1.04 23.18 -5.04
N ARG A 52 -0.53 22.50 -6.08
CA ARG A 52 -0.30 23.07 -7.41
C ARG A 52 -1.50 22.94 -8.33
N PHE A 53 -2.61 22.39 -7.83
CA PHE A 53 -3.83 22.12 -8.60
C PHE A 53 -3.64 21.07 -9.70
N GLU A 54 -2.59 20.26 -9.62
CA GLU A 54 -2.44 19.12 -10.52
C GLU A 54 -3.44 18.04 -10.11
N HIS A 55 -4.10 17.44 -11.10
CA HIS A 55 -5.00 16.32 -10.87
C HIS A 55 -4.40 15.06 -11.44
N HIS A 56 -4.43 13.99 -10.65
CA HIS A 56 -4.03 12.67 -11.10
C HIS A 56 -5.06 11.63 -10.70
N VAL A 57 -5.25 10.62 -11.55
CA VAL A 57 -6.18 9.54 -11.27
C VAL A 57 -5.40 8.26 -11.00
N VAL A 58 -5.81 7.57 -9.93
CA VAL A 58 -5.31 6.23 -9.60
C VAL A 58 -6.44 5.23 -9.50
N THR A 59 -6.16 3.97 -9.83
CA THR A 59 -7.14 2.87 -9.69
C THR A 59 -7.04 2.23 -8.31
N TYR A 60 -8.16 2.10 -7.61
CA TYR A 60 -8.29 1.29 -6.40
C TYR A 60 -8.76 -0.12 -6.75
N ASN A 61 -8.06 -1.14 -6.25
CA ASN A 61 -8.35 -2.54 -6.53
C ASN A 61 -9.63 -3.10 -5.89
N LYS A 62 -10.35 -2.32 -5.06
CA LYS A 62 -11.59 -2.74 -4.38
C LYS A 62 -11.43 -3.94 -3.43
N ASP A 63 -10.20 -4.24 -3.00
CA ASP A 63 -9.94 -5.26 -1.98
C ASP A 63 -10.00 -4.60 -0.60
N GLU A 64 -10.75 -5.18 0.35
CA GLU A 64 -10.90 -4.68 1.72
C GLU A 64 -9.78 -5.17 2.66
N ILE A 65 -9.13 -6.29 2.30
CA ILE A 65 -8.10 -6.94 3.10
C ILE A 65 -6.72 -6.43 2.68
N HIS A 66 -6.49 -6.33 1.37
CA HIS A 66 -5.24 -5.83 0.79
C HIS A 66 -5.52 -4.69 -0.20
N PRO A 67 -5.94 -3.52 0.30
CA PRO A 67 -6.32 -2.40 -0.54
C PRO A 67 -5.10 -1.74 -1.20
N LEU A 68 -5.12 -1.68 -2.53
CA LEU A 68 -4.02 -1.17 -3.34
C LEU A 68 -4.48 -0.06 -4.30
N LEU A 69 -3.60 0.92 -4.48
CA LEU A 69 -3.62 1.89 -5.57
C LEU A 69 -2.68 1.41 -6.68
N THR A 70 -3.20 1.14 -7.88
CA THR A 70 -2.48 0.45 -8.95
C THR A 70 -2.19 1.39 -10.13
N ASP A 71 -3.03 1.38 -11.16
CA ASP A 71 -2.83 2.21 -12.35
C ASP A 71 -2.74 3.68 -11.94
N GLY A 72 -1.82 4.41 -12.58
CA GLY A 72 -1.51 5.79 -12.21
C GLY A 72 -0.53 5.93 -11.05
N TRP A 73 -0.42 4.97 -10.12
CA TRP A 73 0.42 5.13 -8.92
C TRP A 73 1.87 5.48 -9.24
N THR A 74 2.49 4.78 -10.18
CA THR A 74 3.90 5.02 -10.55
C THR A 74 4.16 6.40 -11.16
N LYS A 75 3.12 7.07 -11.69
CA LYS A 75 3.19 8.42 -12.26
C LYS A 75 3.05 9.52 -11.22
N MET A 76 2.62 9.20 -9.99
CA MET A 76 2.49 10.17 -8.88
C MET A 76 3.74 11.02 -8.73
N ARG A 77 4.92 10.40 -8.85
CA ARG A 77 6.22 11.06 -8.74
C ARG A 77 6.40 12.18 -9.77
N GLU A 78 6.03 11.91 -11.02
CA GLU A 78 6.20 12.84 -12.13
C GLU A 78 5.17 13.95 -12.10
N VAL A 79 3.92 13.62 -11.74
CA VAL A 79 2.83 14.60 -11.69
C VAL A 79 3.00 15.58 -10.53
N PHE A 80 3.33 15.08 -9.34
CA PHE A 80 3.39 15.87 -8.11
C PHE A 80 4.81 16.27 -7.69
N ASP A 81 5.81 16.03 -8.54
CA ASP A 81 7.23 16.34 -8.28
C ASP A 81 7.75 15.74 -6.96
N LEU A 82 7.38 14.49 -6.68
CA LEU A 82 7.78 13.77 -5.47
C LEU A 82 9.17 13.14 -5.63
N HIS A 83 9.85 12.84 -4.52
CA HIS A 83 11.10 12.10 -4.54
C HIS A 83 10.88 10.60 -4.81
N LYS A 84 11.99 9.87 -5.00
CA LYS A 84 11.95 8.42 -5.28
C LYS A 84 11.24 7.61 -4.21
N ASN A 85 11.45 7.97 -2.94
CA ASN A 85 10.88 7.30 -1.79
C ASN A 85 10.31 8.36 -0.84
N GLU A 86 8.99 8.35 -0.64
CA GLU A 86 8.30 9.32 0.22
C GLU A 86 7.18 8.67 1.03
N GLU A 87 6.98 9.22 2.22
CA GLU A 87 5.74 9.12 2.98
C GLU A 87 4.77 10.18 2.45
N ILE A 88 3.54 9.78 2.12
CA ILE A 88 2.50 10.67 1.58
C ILE A 88 1.29 10.63 2.50
N HIS A 89 0.81 11.80 2.91
CA HIS A 89 -0.37 11.97 3.74
C HIS A 89 -1.55 12.36 2.85
N PHE A 90 -2.59 11.53 2.85
CA PHE A 90 -3.82 11.78 2.11
C PHE A 90 -4.94 12.23 3.03
N ALA A 91 -5.67 13.26 2.60
CA ALA A 91 -6.96 13.67 3.15
C ALA A 91 -8.08 13.32 2.17
N TYR A 92 -9.13 12.68 2.65
CA TYR A 92 -10.31 12.29 1.87
C TYR A 92 -11.44 13.29 2.04
N HIS A 93 -12.04 13.74 0.94
CA HIS A 93 -13.05 14.80 0.91
C HIS A 93 -14.40 14.35 0.32
N GLY A 94 -14.63 13.04 0.17
CA GLY A 94 -15.86 12.50 -0.42
C GLY A 94 -15.70 12.20 -1.92
N GLU A 95 -16.60 11.38 -2.46
CA GLU A 95 -16.71 11.08 -3.91
C GLU A 95 -15.40 10.63 -4.61
N GLY A 96 -14.49 10.01 -3.84
CA GLY A 96 -13.19 9.57 -4.35
C GLY A 96 -12.17 10.69 -4.55
N LEU A 97 -12.38 11.86 -3.93
CA LEU A 97 -11.47 12.99 -3.97
C LEU A 97 -10.49 12.98 -2.80
N PHE A 98 -9.20 13.09 -3.12
CA PHE A 98 -8.11 13.08 -2.16
C PHE A 98 -7.16 14.26 -2.36
N GLY A 99 -6.76 14.89 -1.26
CA GLY A 99 -5.69 15.90 -1.24
C GLY A 99 -4.40 15.34 -0.64
N ILE A 100 -3.25 15.67 -1.23
CA ILE A 100 -1.93 15.45 -0.61
C ILE A 100 -1.67 16.58 0.39
N THR A 101 -1.84 16.31 1.67
CA THR A 101 -1.70 17.34 2.72
C THR A 101 -0.27 17.53 3.19
N ALA A 102 0.54 16.48 3.08
CA ALA A 102 1.97 16.52 3.34
C ALA A 102 2.66 15.39 2.57
N SER A 103 3.93 15.63 2.22
CA SER A 103 4.84 14.55 1.86
C SER A 103 6.19 14.75 2.53
N ARG A 104 6.84 13.65 2.85
CA ARG A 104 8.13 13.65 3.54
C ARG A 104 9.04 12.64 2.88
N ARG A 105 10.31 13.00 2.69
CA ARG A 105 11.31 12.06 2.21
C ARG A 105 11.40 10.89 3.18
N PHE A 106 11.56 9.69 2.62
CA PHE A 106 11.81 8.51 3.43
C PHE A 106 13.24 8.56 3.99
N GLU A 107 13.35 8.57 5.31
CA GLU A 107 14.60 8.64 6.06
C GLU A 107 14.86 7.34 6.83
N SER A 108 13.82 6.70 7.37
CA SER A 108 13.95 5.47 8.15
C SER A 108 12.69 4.61 8.15
N GLU A 109 12.86 3.34 8.53
CA GLU A 109 11.75 2.39 8.70
C GLU A 109 10.71 2.82 9.75
N GLU A 110 10.99 3.84 10.56
CA GLU A 110 10.04 4.38 11.53
C GLU A 110 8.83 5.05 10.88
N GLN A 111 8.97 5.52 9.64
CA GLN A 111 7.89 6.13 8.86
C GLN A 111 6.95 5.08 8.23
N ILE A 112 7.35 3.80 8.18
CA ILE A 112 6.54 2.78 7.52
C ILE A 112 5.31 2.48 8.39
N PRO A 113 4.09 2.69 7.89
CA PRO A 113 2.87 2.37 8.64
C PRO A 113 2.79 0.88 8.97
N ASN A 114 2.17 0.55 10.10
CA ASN A 114 2.11 -0.82 10.61
C ASN A 114 1.34 -1.81 9.71
N TYR A 115 0.51 -1.30 8.81
CA TYR A 115 -0.24 -2.11 7.85
C TYR A 115 0.55 -2.38 6.56
N HIS A 116 1.65 -1.67 6.34
CA HIS A 116 2.41 -1.74 5.10
C HIS A 116 3.24 -3.04 5.03
N SER A 117 3.33 -3.66 3.86
CA SER A 117 4.05 -4.94 3.65
C SER A 117 5.53 -4.92 4.08
N ARG A 118 6.15 -3.75 4.02
CA ARG A 118 7.55 -3.50 4.46
C ARG A 118 7.69 -3.17 5.95
N TYR A 119 6.63 -3.20 6.74
CA TYR A 119 6.68 -2.93 8.17
C TYR A 119 7.39 -4.06 8.92
N THR A 120 8.48 -3.73 9.61
CA THR A 120 9.36 -4.69 10.30
C THR A 120 9.31 -4.57 11.82
N ARG A 121 8.67 -3.52 12.35
CA ARG A 121 8.65 -3.24 13.79
C ARG A 121 7.51 -4.02 14.45
N GLY A 122 7.70 -4.58 15.65
CA GLY A 122 6.65 -5.33 16.36
C GLY A 122 6.77 -6.85 16.22
N ASN A 123 5.65 -7.57 16.38
CA ASN A 123 5.61 -9.04 16.43
C ASN A 123 5.66 -9.69 15.04
N CYS A 124 6.62 -9.29 14.21
CA CYS A 124 6.85 -9.84 12.88
C CYS A 124 7.99 -10.86 12.94
N ALA A 125 7.76 -12.07 12.43
CA ALA A 125 8.83 -13.04 12.20
C ALA A 125 9.43 -12.82 10.81
N ARG A 126 10.75 -12.60 10.73
CA ARG A 126 11.45 -12.39 9.46
C ARG A 126 12.23 -13.65 9.08
N PHE A 127 12.03 -14.09 7.85
CA PHE A 127 12.76 -15.21 7.26
C PHE A 127 13.43 -14.72 5.98
N GLN A 128 14.70 -15.08 5.80
CA GLN A 128 15.40 -14.88 4.54
C GLN A 128 15.54 -16.24 3.86
N VAL A 129 15.10 -16.31 2.60
CA VAL A 129 15.10 -17.55 1.83
C VAL A 129 15.78 -17.30 0.50
N GLU A 130 16.80 -18.11 0.21
CA GLU A 130 17.50 -18.08 -1.06
C GLU A 130 16.77 -18.96 -2.08
N LEU A 131 16.35 -18.35 -3.19
CA LEU A 131 15.69 -19.05 -4.28
C LEU A 131 16.68 -19.35 -5.40
N THR A 132 17.04 -20.63 -5.55
CA THR A 132 17.85 -21.12 -6.68
C THR A 132 16.97 -21.87 -7.69
N ARG A 133 17.45 -22.02 -8.93
CA ARG A 133 16.72 -22.79 -9.96
C ARG A 133 16.50 -24.26 -9.54
N GLU A 134 17.43 -24.83 -8.80
CA GLU A 134 17.34 -26.20 -8.28
C GLU A 134 16.29 -26.29 -7.18
N ASN A 135 16.28 -25.34 -6.24
CA ASN A 135 15.31 -25.32 -5.13
C ASN A 135 13.88 -25.11 -5.62
N ILE A 136 13.65 -24.16 -6.54
CA ILE A 136 12.30 -23.87 -7.08
C ILE A 136 11.73 -25.06 -7.86
N ARG A 137 12.58 -25.83 -8.55
CA ARG A 137 12.16 -26.98 -9.35
C ARG A 137 11.98 -28.26 -8.54
N ASN A 138 12.41 -28.27 -7.29
CA ASN A 138 12.23 -29.41 -6.42
C ASN A 138 10.74 -29.53 -6.03
N PRO A 139 10.06 -30.65 -6.32
CA PRO A 139 8.66 -30.86 -5.91
C PRO A 139 8.50 -30.91 -4.39
N TYR A 140 9.59 -31.17 -3.66
CA TYR A 140 9.69 -31.01 -2.21
C TYR A 140 10.54 -29.78 -1.91
N LEU A 141 9.86 -28.66 -1.70
CA LEU A 141 10.48 -27.40 -1.34
C LEU A 141 10.95 -27.48 0.14
N SER A 142 12.14 -28.03 0.39
CA SER A 142 12.73 -28.18 1.74
C SER A 142 13.60 -26.97 2.14
N ILE A 143 13.20 -25.75 1.77
CA ILE A 143 13.98 -24.53 2.07
C ILE A 143 13.59 -23.88 3.41
N TRP A 144 12.77 -24.54 4.22
CA TRP A 144 11.94 -23.83 5.20
C TRP A 144 12.01 -24.42 6.62
N ASP A 145 13.14 -24.85 7.17
CA ASP A 145 13.08 -25.41 8.53
C ASP A 145 12.49 -24.38 9.52
N LEU A 146 13.02 -23.15 9.58
CA LEU A 146 12.48 -22.14 10.49
C LEU A 146 11.12 -21.58 10.07
N PHE A 147 10.91 -21.28 8.78
CA PHE A 147 9.64 -20.76 8.29
C PHE A 147 8.51 -21.81 8.36
N ALA A 148 8.76 -23.05 7.93
CA ALA A 148 7.76 -24.11 8.01
C ALA A 148 7.49 -24.51 9.46
N ILE A 149 8.50 -24.53 10.35
CA ILE A 149 8.24 -24.69 11.79
C ILE A 149 7.34 -23.56 12.29
N PHE A 150 7.64 -22.31 11.94
CA PHE A 150 6.81 -21.17 12.34
C PHE A 150 5.37 -21.30 11.83
N VAL A 151 5.18 -21.53 10.53
CA VAL A 151 3.86 -21.73 9.92
C VAL A 151 3.07 -22.86 10.57
N ARG A 152 3.71 -24.03 10.78
CA ARG A 152 3.08 -25.18 11.45
C ARG A 152 2.65 -24.85 12.87
N ASN A 153 3.41 -24.01 13.57
CA ASN A 153 3.10 -23.59 14.94
C ASN A 153 2.04 -22.47 15.01
N CYS A 154 1.84 -21.70 13.92
CA CYS A 154 0.85 -20.63 13.87
C CYS A 154 -0.61 -21.12 13.84
N ASN A 155 -0.83 -22.42 13.56
CA ASN A 155 -2.18 -23.02 13.46
C ASN A 155 -3.11 -22.23 12.53
N VAL A 156 -2.61 -21.89 11.35
CA VAL A 156 -3.33 -21.16 10.30
C VAL A 156 -3.71 -22.11 9.16
N ASN A 157 -4.88 -21.88 8.54
CA ASN A 157 -5.37 -22.70 7.43
C ASN A 157 -5.04 -22.10 6.06
N VAL A 158 -4.65 -20.81 6.04
CA VAL A 158 -4.35 -20.07 4.80
C VAL A 158 -3.13 -19.18 5.04
N ILE A 159 -2.18 -19.21 4.10
CA ILE A 159 -1.15 -18.19 3.94
C ILE A 159 -1.47 -17.37 2.72
N THR A 160 -1.52 -16.05 2.90
CA THR A 160 -1.58 -15.11 1.78
C THR A 160 -0.17 -14.60 1.48
N ALA A 161 0.33 -14.87 0.27
CA ALA A 161 1.56 -14.27 -0.24
C ALA A 161 1.24 -12.98 -1.02
N CYS A 162 1.68 -11.83 -0.51
CA CYS A 162 1.63 -10.54 -1.19
C CYS A 162 2.99 -10.21 -1.81
N CYS A 163 3.02 -9.86 -3.10
CA CYS A 163 4.26 -9.61 -3.83
C CYS A 163 4.43 -8.14 -4.25
N ASP A 164 5.69 -7.69 -4.46
CA ASP A 164 6.05 -6.32 -4.89
C ASP A 164 5.50 -5.92 -6.28
N ASN A 165 4.90 -6.86 -7.03
CA ASN A 165 4.17 -6.61 -8.27
C ASN A 165 2.65 -6.43 -8.08
N GLY A 166 2.14 -6.51 -6.85
CA GLY A 166 0.73 -6.35 -6.49
C GLY A 166 -0.07 -7.64 -6.58
N THR A 167 0.55 -8.77 -6.96
CA THR A 167 -0.16 -10.06 -6.99
C THR A 167 -0.29 -10.64 -5.60
N LYS A 168 -1.46 -11.24 -5.35
CA LYS A 168 -1.77 -12.00 -4.16
C LYS A 168 -1.98 -13.47 -4.52
N THR A 169 -1.44 -14.39 -3.72
CA THR A 169 -1.72 -15.82 -3.85
C THR A 169 -2.09 -16.40 -2.49
N ASP A 170 -3.26 -17.01 -2.40
CA ASP A 170 -3.70 -17.72 -1.20
C ASP A 170 -3.29 -19.20 -1.30
N LEU A 171 -2.58 -19.65 -0.28
CA LEU A 171 -2.04 -21.00 -0.15
C LEU A 171 -2.80 -21.68 1.00
N GLN A 172 -3.56 -22.71 0.66
CA GLN A 172 -4.15 -23.60 1.66
C GLN A 172 -3.03 -24.52 2.20
N ILE A 173 -2.96 -24.69 3.51
CA ILE A 173 -1.90 -25.43 4.23
C ILE A 173 -2.49 -26.53 5.10
#